data_AF-A0A965V0N7-F1
#
_entry.id   AF-A0A965V0N7-F1
#
_cell.length_a   1.000
_cell.length_b   1.000
_cell.length_c   1.000
_cell.angle_alpha   90.00
_cell.angle_beta   90.00
_cell.angle_gamma   90.00
#
_symmetry.space_group_name_H-M   'P 1'
#
loop_
_entity.id
_entity.type
_entity.pdbx_description
1 polymer ?
#
loop_
_entity_poly.entity_id
_entity_poly.type
_entity_poly.pdbx_seq_one_letter_code
_entity_poly.pdbx_strand_id
1 'polypeptide(L)'
;MFGLGPFETVAIALVVVLLFGTRKLPELGSGLGKAISNFRKGYQDGMAIDVTPSDDRNAASASDAGSASDAGSAGPSETKKR
;
A
#
# COMPACT_ATOMS: atom_id res chain seq x y z
N MET A 1 3.84 -39.26 1.11
CA MET A 1 4.71 -38.33 0.37
C MET A 1 4.97 -37.14 1.27
N PHE A 2 6.24 -36.86 1.59
CA PHE A 2 6.75 -35.95 2.64
C PHE A 2 5.76 -34.90 3.17
N GLY A 3 5.18 -35.18 4.34
CA GLY A 3 4.38 -34.22 5.11
C GLY A 3 5.31 -33.28 5.86
N LEU A 4 5.98 -32.37 5.14
CA LEU A 4 6.71 -31.28 5.76
C LEU A 4 5.69 -30.35 6.41
N GLY A 5 5.55 -30.47 7.71
CA GLY A 5 4.74 -29.55 8.49
C GLY A 5 5.38 -28.15 8.51
N PRO A 6 4.60 -27.16 8.99
CA PRO A 6 5.13 -25.82 9.20
C PRO A 6 6.33 -25.83 10.15
N PHE A 7 6.37 -26.76 11.12
CA PHE A 7 7.47 -26.89 12.07
C PHE A 7 8.79 -27.34 11.42
N GLU A 8 8.76 -28.34 10.55
CA GLU A 8 9.94 -28.84 9.84
C GLU A 8 10.49 -27.78 8.88
N THR A 9 9.59 -27.07 8.19
CA THR A 9 9.97 -25.97 7.29
C THR A 9 10.68 -24.85 8.04
N VAL A 10 10.17 -24.48 9.22
CA VAL A 10 10.80 -23.45 10.08
C VAL A 10 12.14 -23.92 10.63
N ALA A 11 12.27 -25.19 11.04
CA ALA A 11 13.54 -25.73 11.53
C ALA A 11 14.65 -25.64 10.46
N ILE A 12 14.35 -25.99 9.22
CA ILE A 12 15.30 -25.88 8.10
C ILE A 12 15.60 -24.42 7.77
N ALA A 13 14.59 -23.56 7.73
CA ALA A 13 14.77 -22.13 7.51
C ALA A 13 15.68 -21.51 8.57
N LEU A 14 15.59 -21.94 9.83
CA LEU A 14 16.46 -21.49 10.92
C LEU A 14 17.92 -21.83 10.64
N VAL A 15 18.21 -23.06 10.20
CA VAL A 15 19.57 -23.49 9.84
C VAL A 15 20.13 -22.65 8.70
N VAL A 16 19.33 -22.37 7.68
CA VAL A 16 19.71 -21.50 6.55
C VAL A 16 20.01 -20.07 7.03
N VAL A 17 19.18 -19.53 7.92
CA VAL A 17 19.41 -18.20 8.52
C VAL A 17 20.69 -18.17 9.34
N LEU A 18 21.03 -19.25 10.06
CA LEU A 18 22.30 -19.33 10.80
C LEU A 18 23.51 -19.37 9.85
N LEU A 19 23.40 -20.08 8.72
CA LEU A 19 24.50 -20.25 7.77
C LEU A 19 24.77 -18.98 6.95
N PHE A 20 23.71 -18.34 6.46
CA PHE A 20 23.79 -17.15 5.62
C PHE A 20 23.68 -15.84 6.41
N GLY A 21 23.14 -15.88 7.62
CA GLY A 21 22.87 -14.73 8.47
C GLY A 21 21.56 -14.01 8.12
N THR A 22 21.03 -13.27 9.09
CA THR A 22 19.78 -12.48 8.96
C THR A 22 19.89 -11.32 7.97
N ARG A 23 21.11 -10.90 7.61
CA ARG A 23 21.35 -9.75 6.74
C ARG A 23 21.37 -10.12 5.25
N LYS A 24 21.81 -11.33 4.92
CA LYS A 24 22.00 -11.78 3.53
C LYS A 24 20.73 -12.32 2.89
N LEU A 25 19.87 -13.00 3.66
CA LEU A 25 18.57 -13.48 3.18
C LEU A 25 17.64 -12.36 2.67
N PRO A 26 17.38 -11.26 3.42
CA PRO A 26 16.54 -10.17 2.92
C PRO A 26 17.22 -9.37 1.80
N GLU A 27 18.55 -9.27 1.80
CA GLU A 27 19.33 -8.63 0.73
C GLU A 27 19.14 -9.37 -0.60
N LEU A 28 19.27 -10.70 -0.59
CA LEU A 28 19.02 -11.56 -1.76
C LEU A 28 17.52 -11.59 -2.14
N GLY A 29 16.63 -11.68 -1.15
CA GLY A 29 15.18 -11.71 -1.35
C GLY A 29 14.64 -10.39 -1.92
N SER A 30 15.20 -9.24 -1.57
CA SER A 30 14.78 -7.95 -2.10
C SER A 30 15.07 -7.81 -3.60
N GLY A 31 16.22 -8.31 -4.06
CA GLY A 31 16.58 -8.33 -5.49
C GLY A 31 15.69 -9.28 -6.29
N LEU A 32 15.54 -10.51 -5.80
CA LEU A 32 14.68 -11.53 -6.43
C LEU A 32 13.21 -11.12 -6.41
N GLY A 33 12.73 -10.55 -5.31
CA GLY A 33 11.34 -10.10 -5.16
C GLY A 33 10.99 -8.97 -6.13
N LYS A 34 11.90 -8.01 -6.33
CA LYS A 34 11.73 -6.96 -7.35
C LYS A 34 11.71 -7.54 -8.78
N ALA A 35 12.61 -8.48 -9.07
CA ALA A 35 12.65 -9.15 -10.37
C ALA A 35 11.35 -9.93 -10.64
N ILE A 36 10.87 -10.72 -9.68
CA ILE A 36 9.61 -11.47 -9.77
C ILE A 36 8.41 -10.51 -9.86
N SER A 37 8.40 -9.42 -9.10
CA SER A 37 7.34 -8.41 -9.14
C SER A 37 7.25 -7.75 -10.52
N ASN A 38 8.39 -7.33 -11.09
CA ASN A 38 8.43 -6.73 -12.41
C ASN A 38 8.08 -7.74 -13.51
N PHE A 39 8.52 -9.00 -13.36
CA PHE A 39 8.15 -10.08 -14.25
C PHE A 39 6.64 -10.35 -14.23
N ARG A 40 6.04 -10.41 -13.03
CA ARG A 40 4.59 -10.59 -12.87
C ARG A 40 3.81 -9.41 -13.43
N LYS A 41 4.31 -8.18 -13.27
CA LYS A 41 3.69 -6.98 -13.85
C LYS A 41 3.73 -7.02 -15.37
N GLY A 42 4.89 -7.26 -15.98
CA GLY A 42 5.02 -7.41 -17.43
C GLY A 42 4.22 -8.59 -18.01
N TYR A 43 4.09 -9.68 -17.27
CA TYR A 43 3.26 -10.82 -17.66
C TYR A 43 1.76 -10.50 -17.65
N GLN A 44 1.30 -9.72 -16.67
CA GLN A 44 -0.11 -9.28 -16.59
C GLN A 44 -0.42 -8.19 -17.63
N ASP A 45 0.49 -7.22 -17.80
CA ASP A 45 0.35 -6.13 -18.78
C ASP A 45 0.40 -6.67 -20.22
N GLY A 46 1.20 -7.69 -20.50
CA GLY A 46 1.26 -8.36 -21.81
C GLY A 46 -0.01 -9.15 -22.18
N MET A 47 -0.88 -9.45 -21.21
CA MET A 47 -2.20 -10.05 -21.45
C MET A 47 -3.34 -9.02 -21.48
N ALA A 48 -3.08 -7.79 -21.06
CA ALA A 48 -4.02 -6.69 -21.11
C ALA A 48 -3.70 -5.78 -22.30
N ILE A 49 -4.33 -6.06 -23.46
CA ILE A 49 -4.56 -4.98 -24.43
C ILE A 49 -5.57 -4.03 -23.76
N ASP A 50 -5.06 -2.96 -23.15
CA ASP A 50 -5.86 -1.92 -22.54
C ASP A 50 -6.61 -1.13 -23.63
N VAL A 51 -7.89 -1.47 -23.82
CA VAL A 51 -8.86 -0.65 -24.58
C VAL A 51 -9.82 0.03 -23.59
N THR A 52 -9.26 0.62 -22.53
CA THR A 52 -10.00 1.46 -21.59
C THR A 52 -9.24 2.78 -21.43
N PRO A 53 -9.69 3.89 -22.03
CA PRO A 53 -9.07 5.18 -21.80
C PRO A 53 -9.26 5.54 -20.33
N SER A 54 -8.16 5.62 -19.58
CA SER A 54 -8.17 6.13 -18.21
C SER A 54 -8.37 7.64 -18.27
N ASP A 55 -9.55 8.09 -17.84
CA ASP A 55 -9.89 9.50 -17.65
C ASP A 55 -8.93 10.15 -16.61
N ASP A 56 -8.10 11.08 -17.09
CA ASP A 56 -7.29 12.01 -16.28
C ASP A 56 -8.18 12.96 -15.47
N ARG A 57 -8.71 12.54 -14.32
CA ARG A 57 -9.30 13.45 -13.32
C ARG A 57 -9.18 12.95 -11.89
N ASN A 58 -8.00 13.04 -11.27
CA ASN A 58 -7.93 13.21 -9.82
C ASN A 58 -6.58 13.76 -9.31
N ALA A 59 -6.30 15.03 -9.59
CA ALA A 59 -5.20 15.75 -8.94
C ALA A 59 -5.44 17.28 -8.82
N ALA A 60 -6.70 17.71 -8.72
CA ALA A 60 -7.02 19.12 -8.53
C ALA A 60 -8.35 19.30 -7.78
N SER A 61 -8.40 18.87 -6.50
CA SER A 61 -9.37 19.41 -5.53
C SER A 61 -9.06 18.89 -4.12
N ALA A 62 -8.06 19.48 -3.45
CA ALA A 62 -7.89 19.28 -2.00
C ALA A 62 -7.20 20.43 -1.24
N SER A 63 -6.98 21.60 -1.86
CA SER A 63 -6.29 22.71 -1.17
C SER A 63 -6.72 24.09 -1.68
N ASP A 64 -8.02 24.42 -1.60
CA ASP A 64 -8.46 25.82 -1.64
C ASP A 64 -9.87 25.96 -1.03
N ALA A 65 -9.96 25.90 0.30
CA ALA A 65 -11.13 26.32 1.07
C ALA A 65 -10.76 26.38 2.56
N GLY A 66 -10.08 27.45 2.97
CA GLY A 66 -9.67 27.63 4.36
C GLY A 66 -9.07 28.99 4.66
N SER A 67 -9.57 30.06 4.05
CA SER A 67 -9.22 31.43 4.43
C SER A 67 -10.40 32.37 4.20
N ALA A 68 -11.29 32.44 5.19
CA ALA A 68 -12.23 33.53 5.41
C ALA A 68 -12.79 33.44 6.84
N SER A 69 -11.91 33.66 7.83
CA SER A 69 -12.34 34.17 9.13
C SER A 69 -12.55 35.67 8.97
N ASP A 70 -13.77 36.10 8.67
CA ASP A 70 -14.29 37.41 9.08
C ASP A 70 -15.82 37.47 8.88
N ALA A 71 -16.47 38.31 9.67
CA ALA A 71 -17.89 38.67 9.62
C ALA A 71 -18.91 37.77 10.37
N GLY A 72 -18.97 38.03 11.69
CA GLY A 72 -20.18 38.45 12.40
C GLY A 72 -21.52 37.80 12.06
N SER A 73 -22.07 37.08 13.03
CA SER A 73 -23.52 37.05 13.22
C SER A 73 -23.87 37.35 14.69
N ALA A 74 -24.37 38.55 14.89
CA ALA A 74 -25.21 38.90 16.02
C ALA A 74 -26.45 37.99 15.98
N GLY A 75 -26.61 37.15 16.99
CA GLY A 75 -27.82 36.33 17.14
C GLY A 75 -28.91 37.12 17.87
N PRO A 76 -30.12 37.28 17.29
CA PRO A 76 -31.31 37.57 18.06
C PRO A 76 -31.96 36.23 18.44
N SER A 77 -31.56 35.64 19.56
CA SER A 77 -32.31 34.55 20.18
C SER A 77 -33.16 35.12 21.31
N GLU A 78 -34.28 35.73 20.93
CA GLU A 78 -35.41 35.96 21.81
C GLU A 78 -36.11 34.61 22.08
N THR A 79 -36.36 34.36 23.37
CA THR A 79 -37.61 33.76 23.86
C THR A 79 -37.76 32.24 23.71
N LYS A 80 -37.66 31.51 24.85
CA LYS A 80 -38.82 30.90 25.56
C LYS A 80 -38.40 29.92 26.68
N LYS A 81 -39.00 30.09 27.88
CA LYS A 81 -39.08 29.17 29.05
C LYS A 81 -37.76 28.95 29.82
N ARG A 82 -37.61 29.30 31.10
CA ARG A 82 -38.53 29.45 32.25
C ARG A 82 -37.90 30.42 33.25
#